data_AF-A0A8T3Q8K1-F1
#
_entry.id   AF-A0A8T3Q8K1-F1
#
_cell.length_a   1.000
_cell.length_b   1.000
_cell.length_c   1.000
_cell.angle_alpha   90.00
_cell.angle_beta   90.00
_cell.angle_gamma   90.00
#
_symmetry.space_group_name_H-M   'P 1'
#
loop_
_entity.id
_entity.type
_entity.pdbx_description
1 polymer ?
#
loop_
_entity_poly.entity_id
_entity_poly.type
_entity_poly.pdbx_seq_one_letter_code
_entity_poly.pdbx_strand_id
1 'polypeptide(L)'
;MEDKKISQSMDFVAEEKVLDNFLKARVQYIKDNKYPAILIADPTARFVMHFVPEKFQEIEFDIKKLAQPANYLPPFGEDKKTVIFDYNFDGLIFYSTIHEKHAYTQVFRDGRTETVFAIAQRTHDGRGNEFFPLRLQKRFTASLSNHLAVMNRLSLPGPYYLYLRFLSVENIRISVDDIAKSGYEGKARNKPLPLNELIFPRYKLDDAHVDVKKCLQPFFDTIWNAFGFQETPHLKKAKS
;
A
#
# COMPACT_ATOMS: atom_id res chain seq x y z
N MET A 1 -35.21 -15.87 16.73
CA MET A 1 -34.58 -15.52 15.43
C MET A 1 -34.02 -14.09 15.45
N GLU A 2 -34.59 -13.17 16.24
CA GLU A 2 -34.04 -11.82 16.47
C GLU A 2 -32.72 -11.80 17.25
N ASP A 3 -32.58 -12.59 18.32
CA ASP A 3 -31.36 -12.56 19.15
C ASP A 3 -30.08 -12.94 18.40
N LYS A 4 -30.17 -13.88 17.45
CA LYS A 4 -29.04 -14.30 16.61
C LYS A 4 -28.61 -13.20 15.63
N LYS A 5 -29.56 -12.39 15.17
CA LYS A 5 -29.32 -11.28 14.24
C LYS A 5 -28.72 -10.06 14.95
N ILE A 6 -29.11 -9.83 16.21
CA ILE A 6 -28.56 -8.79 17.08
C ILE A 6 -27.14 -9.15 17.55
N SER A 7 -26.88 -10.42 17.92
CA SER A 7 -25.52 -10.87 18.25
C SER A 7 -24.57 -10.70 17.07
N GLN A 8 -24.96 -11.17 15.88
CA GLN A 8 -24.14 -11.02 14.67
C GLN A 8 -23.86 -9.57 14.28
N SER A 9 -24.82 -8.65 14.48
CA SER A 9 -24.60 -7.23 14.21
C SER A 9 -23.70 -6.56 15.25
N MET A 10 -23.78 -6.97 16.52
CA MET A 10 -22.88 -6.48 17.58
C MET A 10 -21.45 -7.00 17.41
N ASP A 11 -21.28 -8.26 17.03
CA ASP A 11 -19.97 -8.87 16.74
C ASP A 11 -19.30 -8.14 15.56
N PHE A 12 -20.05 -7.90 14.47
CA PHE A 12 -19.56 -7.14 13.32
C PHE A 12 -19.10 -5.71 13.68
N VAL A 13 -19.88 -5.00 14.50
CA VAL A 13 -19.52 -3.64 14.97
C VAL A 13 -18.28 -3.65 15.85
N ALA A 14 -18.11 -4.67 16.69
CA ALA A 14 -16.91 -4.84 17.51
C ALA A 14 -15.68 -5.11 16.64
N GLU A 15 -15.80 -5.97 15.62
CA GLU A 15 -14.71 -6.26 14.70
C GLU A 15 -14.25 -5.04 13.91
N GLU A 16 -15.20 -4.25 13.41
CA GLU A 16 -14.92 -3.01 12.68
C GLU A 16 -14.19 -1.99 13.58
N LYS A 17 -14.58 -1.89 14.85
CA LYS A 17 -13.93 -1.01 15.83
C LYS A 17 -12.51 -1.46 16.16
N VAL A 18 -12.27 -2.77 16.32
CA VAL A 18 -10.92 -3.33 16.53
C VAL A 18 -10.03 -3.01 15.34
N LEU A 19 -10.53 -3.20 14.11
CA LEU A 19 -9.78 -2.91 12.90
C LEU A 19 -9.49 -1.42 12.76
N ASP A 20 -10.46 -0.54 12.99
CA ASP A 20 -10.28 0.91 12.91
C ASP A 20 -9.23 1.41 13.93
N ASN A 21 -9.29 0.91 15.17
CA ASN A 21 -8.29 1.22 16.20
C ASN A 21 -6.89 0.77 15.78
N PHE A 22 -6.77 -0.44 15.23
CA PHE A 22 -5.51 -0.94 14.70
C PHE A 22 -4.98 -0.03 13.59
N LEU A 23 -5.78 0.27 12.56
CA LEU A 23 -5.37 1.10 11.43
C LEU A 23 -4.95 2.50 11.89
N LYS A 24 -5.69 3.12 12.81
CA LYS A 24 -5.36 4.43 13.40
C LYS A 24 -4.03 4.39 14.16
N ALA A 25 -3.84 3.40 15.03
CA ALA A 25 -2.60 3.26 15.80
C ALA A 25 -1.39 3.06 14.88
N ARG A 26 -1.52 2.20 13.86
CA ARG A 26 -0.48 1.94 12.88
C ARG A 26 -0.11 3.17 12.07
N VAL A 27 -1.10 3.90 11.55
CA VAL A 27 -0.86 5.16 10.83
C VAL A 27 -0.18 6.19 11.74
N GLN A 28 -0.57 6.28 13.01
CA GLN A 28 0.09 7.18 13.96
C GLN A 28 1.55 6.76 14.19
N TYR A 29 1.86 5.48 14.31
CA TYR A 29 3.25 5.00 14.44
C TYR A 29 4.10 5.36 13.22
N ILE A 30 3.53 5.26 12.02
CA ILE A 30 4.20 5.65 10.78
C ILE A 30 4.49 7.16 10.81
N LYS A 31 3.49 7.99 11.18
CA LYS A 31 3.64 9.44 11.30
C LYS A 31 4.70 9.85 12.34
N ASP A 32 4.72 9.16 13.48
CA ASP A 32 5.71 9.36 14.54
C ASP A 32 7.09 8.80 14.21
N ASN A 33 7.26 8.17 13.03
CA ASN A 33 8.48 7.51 12.59
C ASN A 33 9.00 6.45 13.57
N LYS A 34 8.09 5.75 14.25
CA LYS A 34 8.41 4.64 15.16
C LYS A 34 8.77 3.38 14.38
N TYR A 35 9.39 2.40 15.02
CA TYR A 35 9.62 1.10 14.39
C TYR A 35 8.28 0.46 13.96
N PRO A 36 8.17 -0.09 12.73
CA PRO A 36 9.22 -0.24 11.72
C PRO A 36 9.37 0.92 10.72
N ALA A 37 8.55 1.96 10.77
CA ALA A 37 8.63 3.09 9.84
C ALA A 37 9.98 3.82 9.83
N ILE A 38 10.72 3.79 10.96
CA ILE A 38 12.10 4.29 11.05
C ILE A 38 13.07 3.61 10.06
N LEU A 39 12.71 2.42 9.54
CA LEU A 39 13.51 1.72 8.54
C LEU A 39 13.51 2.45 7.19
N ILE A 40 12.59 3.40 6.97
CA ILE A 40 12.53 4.19 5.73
C ILE A 40 13.44 5.42 5.84
N ALA A 41 14.43 5.53 4.95
CA ALA A 41 15.49 6.53 5.03
C ALA A 41 15.03 7.96 4.70
N ASP A 42 14.09 8.13 3.75
CA ASP A 42 13.50 9.42 3.40
C ASP A 42 12.01 9.46 3.75
N PRO A 43 11.61 10.13 4.84
CA PRO A 43 10.24 10.13 5.33
C PRO A 43 9.34 11.16 4.65
N THR A 44 9.79 11.86 3.58
CA THR A 44 9.07 13.04 3.08
C THR A 44 7.65 12.75 2.62
N ALA A 45 7.39 11.66 1.90
CA ALA A 45 6.03 11.24 1.55
C ALA A 45 5.90 9.73 1.40
N ARG A 46 4.79 9.18 1.90
CA ARG A 46 4.60 7.73 2.02
C ARG A 46 3.27 7.29 1.46
N PHE A 47 3.29 6.17 0.75
CA PHE A 47 2.11 5.34 0.52
C PHE A 47 2.06 4.26 1.58
N VAL A 48 0.88 4.08 2.17
CA VAL A 48 0.59 3.04 3.15
C VAL A 48 -0.52 2.16 2.59
N MET A 49 -0.27 0.86 2.60
CA MET A 49 -1.23 -0.17 2.26
C MET A 49 -1.39 -1.11 3.45
N HIS A 50 -2.59 -1.15 4.02
CA HIS A 50 -2.99 -2.24 4.89
C HIS A 50 -3.85 -3.22 4.09
N PHE A 51 -3.49 -4.50 4.15
CA PHE A 51 -4.23 -5.57 3.51
C PHE A 51 -4.65 -6.60 4.55
N VAL A 52 -5.97 -6.81 4.64
CA VAL A 52 -6.63 -7.40 5.80
C VAL A 52 -7.57 -8.51 5.33
N PRO A 53 -7.32 -9.79 5.68
CA PRO A 53 -8.30 -10.85 5.50
C PRO A 53 -9.55 -10.60 6.35
N GLU A 54 -10.74 -10.95 5.85
CA GLU A 54 -11.99 -10.79 6.61
C GLU A 54 -11.90 -11.46 7.99
N LYS A 55 -11.41 -12.70 8.02
CA LYS A 55 -11.37 -13.54 9.22
C LYS A 55 -10.14 -13.34 10.11
N PHE A 56 -9.47 -12.19 10.05
CA PHE A 56 -8.19 -11.99 10.74
C PHE A 56 -8.26 -12.27 12.25
N GLN A 57 -9.41 -12.07 12.91
CA GLN A 57 -9.54 -12.32 14.36
C GLN A 57 -9.60 -13.80 14.75
N GLU A 58 -9.91 -14.68 13.80
CA GLU A 58 -9.98 -16.13 14.01
C GLU A 58 -8.62 -16.81 13.76
N ILE A 59 -7.61 -16.03 13.39
CA ILE A 59 -6.34 -16.53 12.85
C ILE A 59 -5.19 -16.10 13.75
N GLU A 60 -4.38 -17.08 14.15
CA GLU A 60 -3.06 -16.82 14.71
C GLU A 60 -2.09 -17.86 14.17
N PHE A 61 -1.08 -17.39 13.44
CA PHE A 61 -0.06 -18.24 12.85
C PHE A 61 1.18 -18.36 13.74
N ASP A 62 1.72 -19.58 13.80
CA ASP A 62 3.12 -19.78 14.16
C ASP A 62 4.01 -19.06 13.13
N ILE A 63 4.97 -18.28 13.65
CA ILE A 63 5.91 -17.50 12.84
C ILE A 63 6.69 -18.36 11.83
N LYS A 64 6.94 -19.64 12.15
CA LYS A 64 7.58 -20.60 11.24
C LYS A 64 6.71 -20.89 10.02
N LYS A 65 5.39 -20.98 10.21
CA LYS A 65 4.42 -21.17 9.12
C LYS A 65 4.30 -19.92 8.26
N LEU A 66 4.44 -18.73 8.85
CA LEU A 66 4.42 -17.47 8.11
C LEU A 66 5.69 -17.25 7.28
N ALA A 67 6.87 -17.60 7.80
CA ALA A 67 8.15 -17.22 7.20
C ALA A 67 8.31 -17.72 5.75
N GLN A 68 7.89 -18.98 5.48
CA GLN A 68 8.06 -19.58 4.16
C GLN A 68 7.21 -18.89 3.07
N PRO A 69 5.87 -18.72 3.23
CA PRO A 69 5.07 -17.95 2.28
C PRO A 69 5.44 -16.46 2.26
N ALA A 70 5.79 -15.86 3.40
CA ALA A 70 6.09 -14.44 3.48
C ALA A 70 7.39 -14.03 2.74
N ASN A 71 8.33 -14.96 2.49
CA ASN A 71 9.47 -14.74 1.59
C ASN A 71 9.08 -14.39 0.13
N TYR A 72 7.78 -14.39 -0.17
CA TYR A 72 7.22 -13.96 -1.44
C TYR A 72 6.55 -12.58 -1.38
N LEU A 73 6.67 -11.86 -0.25
CA LEU A 73 6.25 -10.47 -0.07
C LEU A 73 7.47 -9.54 0.01
N PRO A 74 8.20 -9.33 -1.11
CA PRO A 74 9.19 -8.27 -1.10
C PRO A 74 8.50 -6.92 -0.85
N PRO A 75 9.16 -5.99 -0.13
CA PRO A 75 8.61 -4.67 0.17
C PRO A 75 8.15 -3.97 -1.12
N PHE A 76 6.86 -3.69 -1.19
CA PHE A 76 6.23 -2.93 -2.28
C PHE A 76 6.62 -3.36 -3.72
N GLY A 77 6.76 -4.67 -3.95
CA GLY A 77 7.08 -5.24 -5.26
C GLY A 77 8.54 -5.09 -5.70
N GLU A 78 9.47 -4.88 -4.75
CA GLU A 78 10.91 -4.87 -5.01
C GLU A 78 11.48 -6.25 -5.39
N ASP A 79 12.70 -6.27 -5.93
CA ASP A 79 13.43 -7.52 -6.21
C ASP A 79 13.81 -8.19 -4.89
N LYS A 80 13.64 -9.50 -4.80
CA LYS A 80 13.97 -10.29 -3.60
C LYS A 80 15.45 -10.27 -3.24
N LYS A 81 16.33 -10.02 -4.22
CA LYS A 81 17.79 -10.02 -4.01
C LYS A 81 18.27 -8.94 -3.03
N THR A 82 17.42 -7.97 -2.72
CA THR A 82 17.79 -6.75 -1.98
C THR A 82 17.05 -6.60 -0.65
N VAL A 83 16.31 -7.65 -0.25
CA VAL A 83 15.42 -7.64 0.91
C VAL A 83 16.07 -8.36 2.08
N ILE A 84 16.07 -7.72 3.24
CA ILE A 84 16.32 -8.37 4.52
C ILE A 84 14.98 -8.64 5.19
N PHE A 85 14.90 -9.73 5.94
CA PHE A 85 13.78 -10.01 6.82
C PHE A 85 14.23 -10.13 8.27
N ASP A 86 13.32 -9.83 9.19
CA ASP A 86 13.53 -9.95 10.63
C ASP A 86 12.21 -10.37 11.32
N TYR A 87 12.30 -10.72 12.60
CA TYR A 87 11.19 -11.12 13.44
C TYR A 87 10.97 -10.10 14.54
N ASN A 88 9.71 -9.81 14.86
CA ASN A 88 9.35 -8.93 15.96
C ASN A 88 8.09 -9.43 16.71
N PHE A 89 7.66 -8.66 17.71
CA PHE A 89 6.48 -8.98 18.49
C PHE A 89 5.19 -9.02 17.65
N ASP A 90 5.12 -8.29 16.54
CA ASP A 90 3.94 -8.24 15.65
C ASP A 90 3.94 -9.40 14.64
N GLY A 91 5.11 -9.79 14.13
CA GLY A 91 5.28 -10.94 13.23
C GLY A 91 6.60 -10.92 12.50
N LEU A 92 6.52 -10.96 11.18
CA LEU A 92 7.67 -10.89 10.27
C LEU A 92 7.73 -9.52 9.62
N ILE A 93 8.92 -9.00 9.43
CA ILE A 93 9.15 -7.80 8.67
C ILE A 93 10.12 -8.05 7.53
N PHE A 94 9.85 -7.43 6.39
CA PHE A 94 10.71 -7.38 5.23
C PHE A 94 11.03 -5.91 4.97
N TYR A 95 12.29 -5.57 4.70
CA TYR A 95 12.67 -4.22 4.34
C TYR A 95 13.87 -4.21 3.39
N SER A 96 13.94 -3.17 2.58
CA SER A 96 15.01 -3.00 1.59
C SER A 96 16.29 -2.50 2.27
N THR A 97 17.45 -2.98 1.83
CA THR A 97 18.75 -2.57 2.41
C THR A 97 19.72 -1.91 1.46
N ILE A 98 19.45 -1.92 0.15
CA ILE A 98 20.24 -1.15 -0.82
C ILE A 98 19.42 0.00 -1.38
N HIS A 99 20.10 1.11 -1.69
CA HIS A 99 19.54 2.35 -2.22
C HIS A 99 18.37 2.90 -1.39
N GLU A 100 18.71 3.77 -0.42
CA GLU A 100 17.77 4.67 0.28
C GLU A 100 16.52 4.00 0.88
N LYS A 101 16.63 2.75 1.39
CA LYS A 101 15.62 2.02 2.20
C LYS A 101 14.18 2.57 2.04
N HIS A 102 13.57 2.37 0.87
CA HIS A 102 12.32 3.10 0.57
C HIS A 102 11.06 2.37 1.01
N ALA A 103 11.12 1.11 1.41
CA ALA A 103 9.93 0.35 1.78
C ALA A 103 10.17 -0.70 2.85
N TYR A 104 9.08 -1.00 3.56
CA TYR A 104 8.95 -2.22 4.36
C TYR A 104 7.59 -2.87 4.12
N THR A 105 7.53 -4.17 4.40
CA THR A 105 6.29 -4.93 4.55
C THR A 105 6.33 -5.68 5.88
N GLN A 106 5.38 -5.40 6.77
CA GLN A 106 5.13 -6.14 8.00
C GLN A 106 3.99 -7.15 7.73
N VAL A 107 4.23 -8.42 8.07
CA VAL A 107 3.22 -9.47 8.15
C VAL A 107 2.95 -9.72 9.62
N PHE A 108 1.69 -9.53 10.03
CA PHE A 108 1.25 -9.75 11.39
C PHE A 108 0.90 -11.22 11.61
N ARG A 109 0.93 -11.67 12.88
CA ARG A 109 0.60 -13.06 13.26
C ARG A 109 -0.79 -13.51 12.86
N ASP A 110 -1.71 -12.59 12.63
CA ASP A 110 -3.08 -12.85 12.20
C ASP A 110 -3.29 -12.77 10.67
N GLY A 111 -2.20 -12.69 9.90
CA GLY A 111 -2.26 -12.62 8.45
C GLY A 111 -2.57 -11.23 7.89
N ARG A 112 -2.83 -10.21 8.73
CA ARG A 112 -2.82 -8.82 8.25
C ARG A 112 -1.44 -8.47 7.73
N THR A 113 -1.39 -7.52 6.82
CA THR A 113 -0.13 -6.98 6.30
C THR A 113 -0.17 -5.46 6.22
N GLU A 114 0.98 -4.84 6.43
CA GLU A 114 1.22 -3.41 6.29
C GLU A 114 2.42 -3.22 5.39
N THR A 115 2.23 -2.57 4.24
CA THR A 115 3.32 -2.17 3.35
C THR A 115 3.39 -0.67 3.31
N VAL A 116 4.59 -0.12 3.52
CA VAL A 116 4.85 1.32 3.41
C VAL A 116 5.96 1.55 2.41
N PHE A 117 5.78 2.54 1.55
CA PHE A 117 6.74 2.91 0.52
C PHE A 117 6.88 4.43 0.42
N ALA A 118 8.11 4.92 0.38
CA ALA A 118 8.43 6.31 0.09
C ALA A 118 8.10 6.60 -1.39
N ILE A 119 7.12 7.47 -1.63
CA ILE A 119 6.58 7.71 -2.97
C ILE A 119 7.18 8.93 -3.66
N ALA A 120 7.87 9.78 -2.92
CA ALA A 120 8.47 10.98 -3.47
C ALA A 120 9.98 10.96 -3.28
N GLN A 121 10.67 11.57 -4.23
CA GLN A 121 12.11 11.75 -4.19
C GLN A 121 12.42 13.24 -4.27
N ARG A 122 13.39 13.69 -3.48
CA ARG A 122 13.93 15.04 -3.59
C ARG A 122 14.64 15.16 -4.94
N THR A 123 14.24 16.13 -5.75
CA THR A 123 14.98 16.41 -6.98
C THR A 123 16.25 17.20 -6.67
N HIS A 124 17.35 16.87 -7.36
CA HIS A 124 18.63 17.60 -7.25
C HIS A 124 18.53 19.05 -7.72
N ASP A 125 17.52 19.41 -8.51
CA ASP A 125 17.34 20.74 -9.11
C ASP A 125 16.53 21.72 -8.24
N GLY A 126 16.21 21.35 -6.99
CA GLY A 126 15.51 22.21 -6.04
C GLY A 126 14.02 22.45 -6.34
N ARG A 127 13.43 21.70 -7.29
CA ARG A 127 12.00 21.82 -7.66
C ARG A 127 11.04 21.14 -6.68
N GLY A 128 11.55 20.54 -5.61
CA GLY A 128 10.78 19.92 -4.54
C GLY A 128 10.70 18.40 -4.66
N ASN A 129 9.73 17.80 -3.97
CA ASN A 129 9.52 16.35 -4.00
C ASN A 129 8.66 15.97 -5.22
N GLU A 130 9.19 15.12 -6.08
CA GLU A 130 8.45 14.58 -7.24
C GLU A 130 7.85 13.21 -6.93
N PHE A 131 6.58 13.04 -7.32
CA PHE A 131 5.84 11.78 -7.25
C PHE A 131 5.75 11.11 -8.62
N PHE A 132 5.96 9.80 -8.64
CA PHE A 132 6.01 8.98 -9.85
C PHE A 132 4.81 8.01 -9.91
N PRO A 133 3.59 8.47 -10.27
CA PRO A 133 2.37 7.65 -10.27
C PRO A 133 2.47 6.41 -11.17
N LEU A 134 3.19 6.46 -12.30
CA LEU A 134 3.34 5.30 -13.18
C LEU A 134 4.20 4.22 -12.53
N ARG A 135 5.25 4.64 -11.80
CA ARG A 135 6.07 3.72 -10.99
C ARG A 135 5.26 3.13 -9.84
N LEU A 136 4.44 3.94 -9.16
CA LEU A 136 3.52 3.49 -8.13
C LEU A 136 2.57 2.42 -8.69
N GLN A 137 1.95 2.67 -9.85
CA GLN A 137 1.03 1.74 -10.48
C GLN A 137 1.66 0.37 -10.73
N LYS A 138 2.82 0.34 -11.39
CA LYS A 138 3.54 -0.92 -11.66
C LYS A 138 3.89 -1.67 -10.38
N ARG A 139 4.44 -0.97 -9.39
CA ARG A 139 4.87 -1.56 -8.11
C ARG A 139 3.69 -2.04 -7.26
N PHE A 140 2.62 -1.25 -7.19
CA PHE A 140 1.43 -1.61 -6.42
C PHE A 140 0.73 -2.82 -7.01
N THR A 141 0.55 -2.90 -8.33
CA THR A 141 0.00 -4.09 -8.98
C THR A 141 0.81 -5.34 -8.65
N ALA A 142 2.14 -5.29 -8.76
CA ALA A 142 3.01 -6.42 -8.41
C ALA A 142 2.92 -6.77 -6.92
N SER A 143 2.93 -5.76 -6.04
CA SER A 143 2.80 -5.94 -4.60
C SER A 143 1.49 -6.62 -4.23
N LEU A 144 0.36 -6.16 -4.78
CA LEU A 144 -0.96 -6.74 -4.48
C LEU A 144 -1.07 -8.19 -4.98
N SER A 145 -0.58 -8.48 -6.18
CA SER A 145 -0.52 -9.87 -6.67
C SER A 145 0.29 -10.78 -5.74
N ASN A 146 1.41 -10.29 -5.20
CA ASN A 146 2.21 -11.04 -4.22
C ASN A 146 1.42 -11.26 -2.91
N HIS A 147 0.68 -10.24 -2.44
CA HIS A 147 -0.18 -10.36 -1.25
C HIS A 147 -1.23 -11.45 -1.42
N LEU A 148 -1.96 -11.45 -2.55
CA LEU A 148 -2.96 -12.48 -2.85
C LEU A 148 -2.34 -13.88 -2.94
N ALA A 149 -1.17 -14.00 -3.58
CA ALA A 149 -0.45 -15.27 -3.67
C ALA A 149 -0.02 -15.81 -2.29
N VAL A 150 0.38 -14.93 -1.37
CA VAL A 150 0.72 -15.33 0.00
C VAL A 150 -0.51 -15.72 0.82
N MET A 151 -1.63 -14.98 0.70
CA MET A 151 -2.88 -15.38 1.38
C MET A 151 -3.33 -16.77 0.94
N ASN A 152 -3.26 -17.05 -0.37
CA ASN A 152 -3.60 -18.37 -0.90
C ASN A 152 -2.69 -19.49 -0.33
N ARG A 153 -1.39 -19.23 -0.19
CA ARG A 153 -0.43 -20.19 0.39
C ARG A 153 -0.59 -20.39 1.89
N LEU A 154 -1.07 -19.37 2.59
CA LEU A 154 -1.46 -19.46 3.99
C LEU A 154 -2.85 -20.09 4.17
N SER A 155 -3.49 -20.50 3.07
CA SER A 155 -4.85 -21.05 3.06
C SER A 155 -5.86 -20.11 3.73
N LEU A 156 -5.65 -18.80 3.57
CA LEU A 156 -6.59 -17.78 4.01
C LEU A 156 -7.54 -17.49 2.86
N PRO A 157 -8.80 -17.93 2.91
CA PRO A 157 -9.77 -17.57 1.88
C PRO A 157 -10.12 -16.08 1.99
N GLY A 158 -10.52 -15.51 0.86
CA GLY A 158 -11.14 -14.18 0.85
C GLY A 158 -12.50 -14.17 1.56
N PRO A 159 -13.12 -12.99 1.69
CA PRO A 159 -12.69 -11.74 1.08
C PRO A 159 -11.52 -11.06 1.81
N TYR A 160 -10.86 -10.15 1.10
CA TYR A 160 -9.79 -9.31 1.63
C TYR A 160 -10.15 -7.83 1.47
N TYR A 161 -9.64 -7.00 2.38
CA TYR A 161 -9.86 -5.57 2.39
C TYR A 161 -8.55 -4.81 2.26
N LEU A 162 -8.54 -3.82 1.37
CA LEU A 162 -7.44 -2.88 1.19
C LEU A 162 -7.81 -1.52 1.78
N TYR A 163 -6.92 -1.01 2.63
CA TYR A 163 -6.95 0.35 3.16
C TYR A 163 -5.70 1.06 2.68
N LEU A 164 -5.90 2.12 1.90
CA LEU A 164 -4.82 2.83 1.22
C LEU A 164 -4.76 4.26 1.72
N ARG A 165 -3.56 4.79 1.95
CA ARG A 165 -3.35 6.17 2.38
C ARG A 165 -2.08 6.77 1.76
N PHE A 166 -2.12 8.06 1.47
CA PHE A 166 -0.94 8.88 1.29
C PHE A 166 -0.72 9.73 2.54
N LEU A 167 0.52 9.80 3.02
CA LEU A 167 0.94 10.56 4.18
C LEU A 167 2.06 11.53 3.81
N SER A 168 2.04 12.72 4.39
CA SER A 168 3.05 13.77 4.19
C SER A 168 3.15 14.24 2.72
N VAL A 169 2.02 14.30 2.00
CA VAL A 169 1.99 14.55 0.56
C VAL A 169 1.66 15.98 0.15
N GLU A 170 1.58 16.91 1.10
CA GLU A 170 1.31 18.31 0.80
C GLU A 170 2.37 18.88 -0.15
N ASN A 171 1.94 19.69 -1.11
CA ASN A 171 2.79 20.38 -2.09
C ASN A 171 3.54 19.48 -3.09
N ILE A 172 3.32 18.17 -3.06
CA ILE A 172 3.92 17.23 -4.01
C ILE A 172 3.28 17.38 -5.39
N ARG A 173 4.10 17.17 -6.42
CA ARG A 173 3.70 17.22 -7.84
C ARG A 173 4.05 15.93 -8.56
N ILE A 174 3.33 15.61 -9.63
CA ILE A 174 3.72 14.51 -10.53
C ILE A 174 5.04 14.89 -11.22
N SER A 175 5.95 13.94 -11.33
CA SER A 175 7.21 14.09 -12.04
C SER A 175 7.02 14.50 -13.50
N VAL A 176 7.89 15.38 -13.99
CA VAL A 176 7.89 15.81 -15.40
C VAL A 176 8.05 14.63 -16.36
N ASP A 177 8.82 13.61 -15.96
CA ASP A 177 9.01 12.40 -16.76
C ASP A 177 7.72 11.59 -16.93
N ASP A 178 6.93 11.46 -15.86
CA ASP A 178 5.66 10.75 -15.91
C ASP A 178 4.64 11.55 -16.72
N ILE A 179 4.66 12.88 -16.67
CA ILE A 179 3.84 13.73 -17.55
C ILE A 179 4.25 13.53 -19.02
N ALA A 180 5.54 13.54 -19.33
CA ALA A 180 6.01 13.31 -20.70
C ALA A 180 5.58 11.94 -21.23
N LYS A 181 5.71 10.88 -20.42
CA LYS A 181 5.32 9.50 -20.77
C LYS A 181 3.81 9.30 -20.85
N SER A 182 3.04 10.06 -20.06
CA SER A 182 1.57 10.01 -20.05
C SER A 182 0.93 10.45 -21.36
N GLY A 183 1.67 11.21 -22.17
CA GLY A 183 1.12 11.81 -23.37
C GLY A 183 0.24 13.04 -23.15
N TYR A 184 0.07 13.50 -21.91
CA TYR A 184 -0.56 14.79 -21.60
C TYR A 184 0.34 15.94 -22.09
N GLU A 185 -0.14 16.70 -23.08
CA GLU A 185 0.53 17.89 -23.56
C GLU A 185 0.17 19.10 -22.67
N GLY A 186 1.18 19.73 -22.08
CA GLY A 186 1.04 20.95 -21.28
C GLY A 186 1.31 20.78 -19.78
N LYS A 187 2.41 21.36 -19.30
CA LYS A 187 2.79 21.44 -17.87
C LYS A 187 1.76 22.17 -16.99
N ALA A 188 0.82 22.91 -17.60
CA ALA A 188 -0.14 23.78 -16.92
C ALA A 188 -1.15 23.04 -16.01
N ARG A 189 -1.24 21.71 -16.09
CA ARG A 189 -2.18 20.90 -15.29
C ARG A 189 -1.58 20.22 -14.07
N ASN A 190 -0.25 20.22 -13.89
CA ASN A 190 0.40 19.54 -12.77
C ASN A 190 0.21 20.30 -11.46
N LYS A 191 -0.97 20.20 -10.84
CA LYS A 191 -1.27 20.91 -9.59
C LYS A 191 -0.59 20.22 -8.40
N PRO A 192 -0.02 20.99 -7.45
CA PRO A 192 0.48 20.40 -6.22
C PRO A 192 -0.70 19.88 -5.38
N LEU A 193 -0.47 18.80 -4.63
CA LEU A 193 -1.49 18.32 -3.70
C LEU A 193 -1.73 19.33 -2.57
N PRO A 194 -3.00 19.70 -2.29
CA PRO A 194 -3.32 20.68 -1.26
C PRO A 194 -3.45 20.07 0.15
N LEU A 195 -3.48 18.73 0.26
CA LEU A 195 -3.69 18.02 1.51
C LEU A 195 -2.43 17.27 1.90
N ASN A 196 -2.13 17.25 3.21
CA ASN A 196 -1.01 16.49 3.75
C ASN A 196 -1.28 14.98 3.83
N GLU A 197 -2.55 14.58 3.89
CA GLU A 197 -2.97 13.18 3.93
C GLU A 197 -4.11 12.95 2.95
N LEU A 198 -4.04 11.86 2.18
CA LEU A 198 -5.15 11.38 1.35
C LEU A 198 -5.57 10.00 1.85
N ILE A 199 -6.85 9.85 2.19
CA ILE A 199 -7.45 8.58 2.60
C ILE A 199 -8.35 8.12 1.45
N PHE A 200 -8.09 6.92 0.95
CA PHE A 200 -8.84 6.35 -0.16
C PHE A 200 -10.01 5.50 0.36
N PRO A 201 -11.05 5.27 -0.46
CA PRO A 201 -12.11 4.32 -0.13
C PRO A 201 -11.56 2.92 0.20
N ARG A 202 -12.30 2.17 1.01
CA ARG A 202 -12.01 0.74 1.26
C ARG A 202 -12.30 -0.06 0.00
N TYR A 203 -11.35 -0.88 -0.44
CA TYR A 203 -11.57 -1.81 -1.55
C TYR A 203 -11.73 -3.23 -1.03
N LYS A 204 -12.75 -3.94 -1.51
CA LYS A 204 -12.98 -5.36 -1.23
C LYS A 204 -12.49 -6.20 -2.41
N LEU A 205 -11.74 -7.25 -2.15
CA LEU A 205 -11.36 -8.28 -3.10
C LEU A 205 -12.02 -9.58 -2.68
N ASP A 206 -12.90 -10.14 -3.50
CA ASP A 206 -13.70 -11.31 -3.09
C ASP A 206 -12.85 -12.58 -2.95
N ASP A 207 -11.80 -12.75 -3.75
CA ASP A 207 -10.89 -13.90 -3.68
C ASP A 207 -9.46 -13.55 -4.15
N ALA A 208 -8.58 -14.56 -4.18
CA ALA A 208 -7.17 -14.41 -4.55
C ALA A 208 -6.90 -14.37 -6.07
N HIS A 209 -7.92 -14.61 -6.90
CA HIS A 209 -7.84 -14.76 -8.37
C HIS A 209 -8.40 -13.57 -9.14
N VAL A 210 -8.70 -12.46 -8.45
CA VAL A 210 -9.17 -11.22 -9.06
C VAL A 210 -8.18 -10.65 -10.09
N ASP A 211 -8.71 -9.99 -11.13
CA ASP A 211 -7.90 -9.16 -12.02
C ASP A 211 -7.47 -7.89 -11.28
N VAL A 212 -6.29 -7.96 -10.66
CA VAL A 212 -5.68 -6.87 -9.89
C VAL A 212 -5.66 -5.55 -10.67
N LYS A 213 -5.37 -5.59 -11.98
CA LYS A 213 -5.26 -4.37 -12.78
C LYS A 213 -6.62 -3.71 -12.93
N LYS A 214 -7.66 -4.50 -13.21
CA LYS A 214 -9.04 -4.00 -13.32
C LYS A 214 -9.57 -3.48 -11.98
N CYS A 215 -9.29 -4.20 -10.88
CA CYS A 215 -9.71 -3.79 -9.54
C CYS A 215 -9.07 -2.47 -9.08
N LEU A 216 -7.81 -2.23 -9.44
CA LEU A 216 -7.07 -1.04 -9.01
C LEU A 216 -7.24 0.18 -9.94
N GLN A 217 -7.86 0.03 -11.11
CA GLN A 217 -8.02 1.14 -12.04
C GLN A 217 -8.70 2.37 -11.40
N PRO A 218 -9.81 2.25 -10.64
CA PRO A 218 -10.44 3.40 -9.99
C PRO A 218 -9.53 4.10 -8.96
N PHE A 219 -8.65 3.34 -8.29
CA PHE A 219 -7.66 3.91 -7.37
C PHE A 219 -6.62 4.75 -8.12
N PHE A 220 -6.11 4.26 -9.24
CA PHE A 220 -5.15 5.02 -10.05
C PHE A 220 -5.79 6.27 -10.65
N ASP A 221 -7.02 6.18 -11.15
CA ASP A 221 -7.73 7.36 -11.68
C ASP A 221 -7.92 8.42 -10.59
N THR A 222 -8.28 8.01 -9.37
CA THR A 222 -8.39 8.92 -8.21
C THR A 222 -7.06 9.64 -7.93
N ILE A 223 -5.93 8.94 -8.02
CA ILE A 223 -4.61 9.57 -7.87
C ILE A 223 -4.42 10.64 -8.95
N TRP A 224 -4.61 10.31 -10.22
CA TRP A 224 -4.45 11.26 -11.33
C TRP A 224 -5.40 12.46 -11.22
N ASN A 225 -6.64 12.24 -10.76
CA ASN A 225 -7.60 13.31 -10.48
C ASN A 225 -7.09 14.29 -9.42
N ALA A 226 -6.44 13.80 -8.37
CA ALA A 226 -5.89 14.64 -7.31
C ALA A 226 -4.83 15.63 -7.83
N PHE A 227 -4.15 15.29 -8.94
CA PHE A 227 -3.15 16.16 -9.59
C PHE A 227 -3.70 16.95 -10.78
N GLY A 228 -5.01 16.90 -11.05
CA GLY A 228 -5.68 17.67 -12.11
C GLY A 228 -5.79 16.98 -13.47
N PHE A 229 -5.60 15.66 -13.52
CA PHE A 229 -5.76 14.85 -14.73
C PHE A 229 -7.08 14.07 -14.67
N GLN A 230 -7.73 13.82 -15.81
CA GLN A 230 -9.07 13.24 -15.85
C GLN A 230 -9.10 11.74 -15.52
N GLU A 231 -8.04 11.02 -15.88
CA GLU A 231 -7.93 9.57 -15.69
C GLU A 231 -6.45 9.16 -15.74
N THR A 232 -6.19 7.89 -15.46
CA THR A 232 -4.86 7.32 -15.66
C THR A 232 -4.52 7.32 -17.15
N PRO A 233 -3.36 7.86 -17.55
CA PRO A 233 -2.99 7.94 -18.96
C PRO A 233 -2.77 6.56 -19.58
N HIS A 234 -3.18 6.42 -20.84
CA HIS A 234 -2.71 5.34 -21.68
C HIS A 234 -1.27 5.63 -22.11
N LEU A 235 -0.33 4.81 -21.62
CA LEU A 235 1.09 4.93 -21.99
C LEU A 235 1.23 4.99 -23.52
N LYS A 236 1.79 6.07 -24.04
CA LYS A 236 2.20 6.13 -25.44
C LYS A 236 3.25 5.04 -25.65
N LYS A 237 3.02 4.12 -26.61
CA LYS A 237 4.06 3.17 -27.01
C LYS A 237 5.30 3.97 -27.37
N ALA A 238 6.44 3.66 -26.75
CA ALA A 238 7.71 4.21 -27.17
C ALA A 238 7.86 3.93 -28.67
N LYS A 239 8.08 4.98 -29.47
CA LYS A 239 8.52 4.77 -30.85
C LYS A 239 9.86 4.05 -30.75
N SER A 240 9.89 2.79 -31.16
CA SER A 240 11.10 1.98 -31.35
C SER A 240 11.99 2.62 -32.40
#